data_AF-A0A6M1YQI6-F1
#
_entry.id   AF-A0A6M1YQI6-F1
#
_cell.length_a   1.000
_cell.length_b   1.000
_cell.length_c   1.000
_cell.angle_alpha   90.00
_cell.angle_beta   90.00
_cell.angle_gamma   90.00
#
_symmetry.space_group_name_H-M   'P 1'
#
loop_
_entity.id
_entity.type
_entity.pdbx_description
1 polymer ?
#
loop_
_entity_poly.entity_id
_entity_poly.type
_entity_poly.pdbx_seq_one_letter_code
_entity_poly.pdbx_strand_id
1 'polypeptide(L)'
;LRRIGIFPKEEDKKLHFNVSDLAKEKIQKILDENNISTNNYILIHPSTRWRFKCFDKFDQLAKLLHEKNEKIIVVSGKQDYEIDMVKKIINDLPILNLAGKVNIEELAALILFSKKFYCVDSFSFHLSSALKSNVRAFFGPTCEIGFGPWQNENAKIIKSNFSCRPCSLDGCGGSKVSECLTSISRLNRFLTWVDRMNSQSMFRSSVYNQFAKLGYRLDWDNKDNLKDFKRLGQDMAKLNREAVNGRYKQTKKAEKFKFKNETVKDVQVLKSLQCLLYQCDEDSIPETKLFKALKLIEGWIKDIIIERETDYNKMEWG
;
A
#
# COMPACT_ATOMS: atom_id res chain seq x y z
N LEU A 1 37.12 -4.10 4.15
CA LEU A 1 37.56 -4.30 2.75
C LEU A 1 38.39 -3.12 2.24
N ARG A 2 37.82 -1.92 2.08
CA ARG A 2 38.60 -0.76 1.57
C ARG A 2 39.82 -0.39 2.41
N ARG A 3 39.72 -0.47 3.74
CA ARG A 3 40.85 -0.24 4.66
C ARG A 3 42.01 -1.22 4.49
N ILE A 4 41.82 -2.34 3.79
CA ILE A 4 42.85 -3.34 3.50
C ILE A 4 43.11 -3.46 1.98
N GLY A 5 42.78 -2.42 1.20
CA GLY A 5 43.04 -2.38 -0.24
C GLY A 5 42.07 -3.16 -1.13
N ILE A 6 40.99 -3.71 -0.57
CA ILE A 6 39.98 -4.46 -1.34
C ILE A 6 38.82 -3.52 -1.70
N PHE A 7 38.55 -3.40 -3.00
CA PHE A 7 37.48 -2.58 -3.57
C PHE A 7 36.49 -3.49 -4.32
N PRO A 8 35.42 -3.97 -3.64
CA PRO A 8 34.45 -4.87 -4.26
C PRO A 8 33.73 -4.19 -5.43
N LYS A 9 33.56 -4.90 -6.53
CA LYS A 9 32.73 -4.50 -7.65
C LYS A 9 31.24 -4.57 -7.26
N GLU A 10 30.36 -4.04 -8.10
CA GLU A 10 28.91 -4.11 -7.83
C GLU A 10 28.38 -5.55 -7.79
N GLU A 11 28.97 -6.46 -8.58
CA GLU A 11 28.65 -7.89 -8.59
C GLU A 11 29.00 -8.58 -7.27
N ASP A 12 30.12 -8.22 -6.65
CA ASP A 12 30.60 -8.78 -5.37
C ASP A 12 29.73 -8.36 -4.17
N LYS A 13 28.87 -7.35 -4.35
CA LYS A 13 28.01 -6.81 -3.30
C LYS A 13 26.66 -7.52 -3.22
N LYS A 14 26.36 -8.45 -4.13
CA LYS A 14 25.09 -9.18 -4.11
C LYS A 14 24.99 -10.07 -2.88
N LEU A 15 23.87 -9.98 -2.17
CA LEU A 15 23.54 -10.94 -1.12
C LEU A 15 23.06 -12.23 -1.77
N HIS A 16 23.66 -13.35 -1.35
CA HIS A 16 23.27 -14.69 -1.76
C HIS A 16 22.92 -15.51 -0.52
N PHE A 17 21.77 -16.17 -0.55
CA PHE A 17 21.39 -17.18 0.44
C PHE A 17 20.92 -18.42 -0.33
N ASN A 18 21.67 -19.52 -0.22
CA ASN A 18 21.28 -20.77 -0.84
C ASN A 18 20.32 -21.54 0.07
N VAL A 19 19.08 -21.72 -0.36
CA VAL A 19 18.09 -22.51 0.38
C VAL A 19 18.35 -23.98 0.09
N SER A 20 18.61 -24.78 1.13
CA SER A 20 18.87 -26.22 0.99
C SER A 20 17.66 -26.95 0.39
N ASP A 21 17.92 -27.99 -0.40
CA ASP A 21 16.83 -28.78 -1.01
C ASP A 21 16.01 -29.51 0.06
N LEU A 22 16.64 -29.95 1.15
CA LEU A 22 15.95 -30.50 2.33
C LEU A 22 14.94 -29.51 2.92
N ALA A 23 15.29 -28.22 3.03
CA ALA A 23 14.36 -27.20 3.50
C ALA A 23 13.21 -26.95 2.51
N LYS A 24 13.50 -26.92 1.20
CA LYS A 24 12.48 -26.77 0.15
C LYS A 24 11.50 -27.94 0.18
N GLU A 25 11.99 -29.19 0.22
CA GLU A 25 11.18 -30.41 0.26
C GLU A 25 10.29 -30.45 1.50
N LYS A 26 10.85 -30.12 2.68
CA LYS A 26 10.08 -30.08 3.93
C LYS A 26 8.98 -29.03 3.89
N ILE A 27 9.27 -27.82 3.41
CA ILE A 27 8.26 -26.77 3.28
C ILE A 27 7.22 -27.15 2.22
N GLN A 28 7.62 -27.71 1.08
CA GLN A 28 6.70 -28.18 0.05
C GLN A 28 5.70 -29.20 0.63
N LYS A 29 6.19 -30.18 1.39
CA LYS A 29 5.34 -31.15 2.07
C LYS A 29 4.33 -30.49 3.02
N ILE A 30 4.77 -29.52 3.83
CA ILE A 30 3.88 -28.76 4.73
C ILE A 30 2.82 -28.00 3.93
N LEU A 31 3.20 -27.39 2.80
CA LEU A 31 2.27 -26.66 1.94
C LEU A 31 1.23 -27.60 1.31
N ASP A 32 1.67 -28.77 0.80
CA ASP A 32 0.80 -29.79 0.19
C ASP A 32 -0.20 -30.36 1.20
N GLU A 33 0.25 -30.71 2.40
CA GLU A 33 -0.61 -31.19 3.51
C GLU A 33 -1.69 -30.18 3.91
N ASN A 34 -1.48 -28.89 3.63
CA ASN A 34 -2.42 -27.81 3.93
C ASN A 34 -3.17 -27.28 2.69
N ASN A 35 -3.03 -27.93 1.52
CA ASN A 35 -3.61 -27.50 0.24
C ASN A 35 -3.24 -26.06 -0.14
N ILE A 36 -1.97 -25.69 0.05
CA ILE A 36 -1.41 -24.39 -0.32
C ILE A 36 -0.37 -24.61 -1.42
N SER A 37 -0.48 -23.89 -2.53
CA SER A 37 0.54 -23.94 -3.58
C SER A 37 1.65 -22.93 -3.33
N THR A 38 2.85 -23.22 -3.82
CA THR A 38 3.93 -22.23 -3.91
C THR A 38 3.48 -21.02 -4.73
N ASN A 39 3.99 -19.84 -4.39
CA ASN A 39 3.63 -18.54 -4.94
C ASN A 39 2.13 -18.18 -4.82
N ASN A 40 1.37 -18.90 -3.99
CA ASN A 40 -0.06 -18.66 -3.78
C ASN A 40 -0.44 -18.53 -2.29
N TYR A 41 0.47 -17.94 -1.50
CA TYR A 41 0.18 -17.53 -0.13
C TYR A 41 0.98 -16.29 0.27
N ILE A 42 0.49 -15.62 1.30
CA ILE A 42 1.15 -14.51 1.96
C ILE A 42 1.81 -15.02 3.24
N LEU A 43 3.11 -14.75 3.38
CA LEU A 43 3.84 -15.05 4.60
C LEU A 43 3.86 -13.81 5.51
N ILE A 44 3.67 -14.01 6.81
CA ILE A 44 3.76 -12.95 7.83
C ILE A 44 4.77 -13.37 8.91
N HIS A 45 5.78 -12.53 9.17
CA HIS A 45 6.68 -12.64 10.30
C HIS A 45 6.58 -11.37 11.17
N PRO A 46 5.71 -11.34 12.20
CA PRO A 46 5.30 -10.10 12.85
C PRO A 46 6.27 -9.62 13.94
N SER A 47 7.17 -10.49 14.38
CA SER A 47 7.94 -10.32 15.60
C SER A 47 9.42 -10.04 15.36
N THR A 48 10.06 -9.50 16.40
CA THR A 48 11.51 -9.39 16.55
C THR A 48 11.85 -9.25 18.03
N ARG A 49 13.08 -9.59 18.41
CA ARG A 49 13.61 -9.42 19.77
C ARG A 49 13.41 -8.00 20.30
N TRP A 50 13.53 -7.01 19.41
CA TRP A 50 13.39 -5.60 19.74
C TRP A 50 11.93 -5.16 19.61
N ARG A 51 11.12 -5.41 20.63
CA ARG A 51 9.65 -5.23 20.58
C ARG A 51 9.18 -3.85 20.12
N PHE A 52 9.95 -2.81 20.37
CA PHE A 52 9.67 -1.45 19.89
C PHE A 52 9.70 -1.31 18.37
N LYS A 53 10.21 -2.32 17.64
CA LYS A 53 10.17 -2.42 16.18
C LYS A 53 8.96 -3.20 15.65
N CYS A 54 8.19 -3.85 16.54
CA CYS A 54 7.03 -4.62 16.14
C CYS A 54 5.90 -3.70 15.69
N PHE A 55 5.27 -4.04 14.57
CA PHE A 55 4.02 -3.43 14.14
C PHE A 55 2.85 -4.09 14.88
N ASP A 56 1.96 -3.29 15.44
CA ASP A 56 0.91 -3.73 16.37
C ASP A 56 -0.40 -4.17 15.69
N LYS A 57 -0.53 -4.02 14.37
CA LYS A 57 -1.79 -4.30 13.63
C LYS A 57 -1.68 -5.44 12.62
N PHE A 58 -0.81 -6.41 12.88
CA PHE A 58 -0.75 -7.60 12.02
C PHE A 58 -2.05 -8.42 12.05
N ASP A 59 -2.83 -8.35 13.13
CA ASP A 59 -4.17 -8.94 13.24
C ASP A 59 -5.15 -8.30 12.22
N GLN A 60 -5.12 -6.97 12.10
CA GLN A 60 -5.95 -6.25 11.13
C GLN A 60 -5.52 -6.53 9.70
N LEU A 61 -4.21 -6.64 9.45
CA LEU A 61 -3.68 -7.05 8.16
C LEU A 61 -4.14 -8.48 7.82
N ALA A 62 -4.03 -9.42 8.75
CA ALA A 62 -4.44 -10.80 8.55
C ALA A 62 -5.95 -10.91 8.25
N LYS A 63 -6.79 -10.18 8.99
CA LYS A 63 -8.24 -10.09 8.74
C LYS A 63 -8.55 -9.61 7.33
N LEU A 64 -7.95 -8.49 6.89
CA LEU A 64 -8.18 -7.97 5.54
C LEU A 64 -7.72 -8.94 4.45
N LEU A 65 -6.55 -9.56 4.61
CA LEU A 65 -6.04 -10.51 3.63
C LEU A 65 -6.95 -11.74 3.54
N HIS A 66 -7.49 -12.18 4.68
CA HIS A 66 -8.47 -13.25 4.73
C HIS A 66 -9.78 -12.87 4.03
N GLU A 67 -10.32 -11.66 4.26
CA GLU A 67 -11.50 -11.13 3.54
C GLU A 67 -11.30 -11.06 2.02
N LYS A 68 -10.05 -10.97 1.55
CA LYS A 68 -9.68 -11.03 0.13
C LYS A 68 -9.42 -12.45 -0.38
N ASN A 69 -9.75 -13.49 0.39
CA ASN A 69 -9.51 -14.89 0.07
C ASN A 69 -8.04 -15.26 -0.16
N GLU A 70 -7.08 -14.51 0.42
CA GLU A 70 -5.67 -14.87 0.35
C GLU A 70 -5.37 -16.01 1.35
N LYS A 71 -4.51 -16.95 0.94
CA LYS A 71 -3.94 -17.96 1.87
C LYS A 71 -2.85 -17.29 2.70
N ILE A 72 -2.86 -17.51 4.01
CA ILE A 72 -1.94 -16.84 4.94
C ILE A 72 -1.20 -17.90 5.75
N ILE A 73 0.12 -17.71 5.86
CA ILE A 73 1.00 -18.45 6.76
C ILE A 73 1.64 -17.45 7.72
N VAL A 74 1.61 -17.72 9.02
CA VAL A 74 2.26 -16.87 10.03
C VAL A 74 3.38 -17.67 10.70
N VAL A 75 4.56 -17.06 10.78
CA VAL A 75 5.77 -17.60 11.40
C VAL A 75 6.31 -16.64 12.45
N SER A 76 7.10 -17.16 13.39
CA SER A 76 7.83 -16.37 14.37
C SER A 76 8.97 -17.19 14.99
N GLY A 77 9.79 -16.56 15.83
CA GLY A 77 10.77 -17.25 16.66
C GLY A 77 10.14 -18.12 17.75
N LYS A 78 10.99 -18.82 18.51
CA LYS A 78 10.58 -19.76 19.57
C LYS A 78 10.24 -19.10 20.92
N GLN A 79 10.41 -17.79 21.04
CA GLN A 79 10.18 -17.09 22.29
C GLN A 79 8.67 -16.97 22.57
N ASP A 80 8.24 -17.18 23.81
CA ASP A 80 6.82 -17.23 24.19
C ASP A 80 6.05 -15.98 23.74
N TYR A 81 6.64 -14.80 23.94
CA TYR A 81 6.01 -13.53 23.55
C TYR A 81 5.78 -13.42 22.02
N GLU A 82 6.61 -14.07 21.20
CA GLU A 82 6.44 -14.10 19.75
C GLU A 82 5.35 -15.09 19.34
N ILE A 83 5.28 -16.24 20.01
CA ILE A 83 4.23 -17.22 19.80
C ILE A 83 2.86 -16.63 20.20
N ASP A 84 2.80 -15.91 21.32
CA ASP A 84 1.58 -15.24 21.78
C ASP A 84 1.15 -14.10 20.86
N MET A 85 2.09 -13.38 20.26
CA MET A 85 1.79 -12.40 19.20
C MET A 85 1.12 -13.08 18.00
N VAL A 86 1.62 -14.23 17.56
CA VAL A 86 1.00 -14.98 16.45
C VAL A 86 -0.40 -15.47 16.81
N LYS A 87 -0.63 -15.97 18.03
CA LYS A 87 -1.98 -16.36 18.49
C LYS A 87 -2.98 -15.20 18.38
N LYS A 88 -2.58 -13.99 18.79
CA LYS A 88 -3.41 -12.76 18.68
C LYS A 88 -3.71 -12.38 17.23
N ILE A 89 -2.77 -12.60 16.32
CA ILE A 89 -2.95 -12.32 14.89
C ILE A 89 -3.93 -13.29 14.26
N ILE A 90 -3.84 -14.57 14.61
CA ILE A 90 -4.70 -15.62 14.06
C ILE A 90 -6.14 -15.37 14.47
N ASN A 91 -6.43 -15.15 15.76
CA ASN A 91 -7.77 -14.80 16.27
C ASN A 91 -8.93 -15.53 15.53
N ASP A 92 -8.87 -16.87 15.54
CA ASP A 92 -9.80 -17.81 14.90
C ASP A 92 -9.90 -17.78 13.35
N LEU A 93 -9.04 -17.01 12.69
CA LEU A 93 -8.92 -17.06 11.22
C LEU A 93 -8.31 -18.39 10.76
N PRO A 94 -8.70 -18.93 9.59
CA PRO A 94 -8.16 -20.16 9.03
C PRO A 94 -6.76 -19.93 8.43
N ILE A 95 -5.79 -19.67 9.29
CA ILE A 95 -4.41 -19.31 8.96
C ILE A 95 -3.48 -20.44 9.40
N LEU A 96 -2.54 -20.82 8.54
CA LEU A 96 -1.54 -21.82 8.89
C LEU A 96 -0.52 -21.23 9.88
N ASN A 97 -0.49 -21.79 11.09
CA ASN A 97 0.37 -21.34 12.18
C ASN A 97 1.66 -22.17 12.28
N LEU A 98 2.78 -21.55 11.90
CA LEU A 98 4.13 -22.10 11.99
C LEU A 98 5.02 -21.37 13.02
N ALA A 99 4.42 -20.62 13.97
CA ALA A 99 5.13 -19.93 15.05
C ALA A 99 6.05 -20.87 15.84
N GLY A 100 7.35 -20.57 15.90
CA GLY A 100 8.33 -21.39 16.61
C GLY A 100 8.62 -22.77 16.02
N LYS A 101 7.98 -23.14 14.89
CA LYS A 101 8.07 -24.48 14.30
C LYS A 101 9.09 -24.60 13.16
N VAL A 102 9.67 -23.49 12.74
CA VAL A 102 10.60 -23.44 11.59
C VAL A 102 12.00 -23.00 12.00
N ASN A 103 13.01 -23.54 11.31
CA ASN A 103 14.39 -23.06 11.40
C ASN A 103 14.69 -21.97 10.34
N ILE A 104 15.93 -21.49 10.27
CA ILE A 104 16.31 -20.40 9.34
C ILE A 104 16.23 -20.82 7.86
N GLU A 105 16.62 -22.05 7.52
CA GLU A 105 16.55 -22.53 6.13
C GLU A 105 15.09 -22.76 5.69
N GLU A 106 14.27 -23.29 6.58
CA GLU A 106 12.82 -23.47 6.38
C GLU A 106 12.10 -22.12 6.26
N LEU A 107 12.50 -21.12 7.07
CA LEU A 107 12.04 -19.75 6.91
C LEU A 107 12.45 -19.18 5.55
N ALA A 108 13.67 -19.44 5.09
CA ALA A 108 14.13 -19.02 3.77
C ALA A 108 13.30 -19.65 2.64
N ALA A 109 13.00 -20.95 2.73
CA ALA A 109 12.10 -21.64 1.80
C ALA A 109 10.68 -21.06 1.81
N LEU A 110 10.12 -20.78 3.00
CA LEU A 110 8.81 -20.13 3.13
C LEU A 110 8.79 -18.72 2.52
N ILE A 111 9.87 -17.94 2.69
CA ILE A 111 9.97 -16.61 2.08
C ILE A 111 10.08 -16.74 0.55
N LEU A 112 10.93 -17.66 0.07
CA LEU A 112 11.17 -17.93 -1.34
C LEU A 112 9.89 -18.37 -2.07
N PHE A 113 9.08 -19.23 -1.47
CA PHE A 113 7.83 -19.72 -2.05
C PHE A 113 6.63 -18.80 -1.81
N SER A 114 6.79 -17.68 -1.10
CA SER A 114 5.67 -16.78 -0.83
C SER A 114 5.37 -15.87 -2.03
N LYS A 115 4.08 -15.62 -2.29
CA LYS A 115 3.63 -14.57 -3.24
C LYS A 115 4.07 -13.18 -2.77
N LYS A 116 4.01 -12.98 -1.45
CA LYS A 116 4.33 -11.74 -0.75
C LYS A 116 4.70 -12.05 0.69
N PHE A 117 5.67 -11.30 1.21
CA PHE A 117 6.14 -11.43 2.59
C PHE A 117 5.95 -10.14 3.37
N TYR A 118 5.24 -10.17 4.50
CA TYR A 118 5.13 -9.04 5.42
C TYR A 118 5.95 -9.30 6.69
N CYS A 119 6.78 -8.33 7.06
CA CYS A 119 7.64 -8.47 8.24
C CYS A 119 7.97 -7.11 8.86
N VAL A 120 8.76 -7.14 9.93
CA VAL A 120 9.33 -5.95 10.56
C VAL A 120 10.83 -5.88 10.28
N ASP A 121 11.46 -4.74 10.57
CA ASP A 121 12.93 -4.59 10.58
C ASP A 121 13.60 -5.61 11.52
N SER A 122 14.04 -6.72 10.93
CA SER A 122 14.52 -7.93 11.60
C SER A 122 15.35 -8.80 10.66
N PHE A 123 15.94 -9.88 11.18
CA PHE A 123 16.70 -10.82 10.38
C PHE A 123 15.92 -11.35 9.15
N SER A 124 14.63 -11.66 9.31
CA SER A 124 13.80 -12.21 8.23
C SER A 124 13.65 -11.23 7.06
N PHE A 125 13.61 -9.93 7.34
CA PHE A 125 13.64 -8.89 6.31
C PHE A 125 14.94 -8.92 5.50
N HIS A 126 16.11 -8.98 6.15
CA HIS A 126 17.39 -9.03 5.43
C HIS A 126 17.55 -10.34 4.64
N LEU A 127 17.11 -11.46 5.20
CA LEU A 127 17.06 -12.75 4.50
C LEU A 127 16.24 -12.64 3.21
N SER A 128 15.09 -11.97 3.25
CA SER A 128 14.27 -11.74 2.04
C SER A 128 14.97 -10.92 0.95
N SER A 129 15.94 -10.06 1.31
CA SER A 129 16.75 -9.31 0.35
C SER A 129 17.78 -10.19 -0.36
N ALA A 130 18.31 -11.20 0.32
CA ALA A 130 19.17 -12.22 -0.30
C ALA A 130 18.38 -13.14 -1.25
N LEU A 131 17.10 -13.39 -0.94
CA LEU A 131 16.20 -14.20 -1.74
C LEU A 131 15.47 -13.43 -2.86
N LYS A 132 15.66 -12.11 -2.95
CA LYS A 132 14.99 -11.21 -3.91
C LYS A 132 13.45 -11.28 -3.86
N SER A 133 12.91 -11.57 -2.68
CA SER A 133 11.49 -11.81 -2.48
C SER A 133 10.68 -10.51 -2.44
N ASN A 134 9.40 -10.61 -2.78
CA ASN A 134 8.42 -9.52 -2.74
C ASN A 134 8.03 -9.16 -1.29
N VAL A 135 8.92 -8.44 -0.60
CA VAL A 135 8.78 -8.12 0.83
C VAL A 135 8.16 -6.74 1.06
N ARG A 136 7.37 -6.64 2.12
CA ARG A 136 6.75 -5.42 2.64
C ARG A 136 7.11 -5.32 4.12
N ALA A 137 8.10 -4.49 4.43
CA ALA A 137 8.66 -4.42 5.77
C ALA A 137 8.23 -3.15 6.50
N PHE A 138 7.69 -3.31 7.71
CA PHE A 138 7.36 -2.20 8.59
C PHE A 138 8.61 -1.73 9.32
N PHE A 139 8.97 -0.48 9.07
CA PHE A 139 10.07 0.20 9.76
C PHE A 139 9.48 1.17 10.77
N GLY A 140 10.19 1.38 11.88
CA GLY A 140 9.86 2.34 12.93
C GLY A 140 11.04 3.27 13.22
N PRO A 141 11.66 3.16 14.40
CA PRO A 141 12.75 4.06 14.79
C PRO A 141 14.05 3.83 14.02
N THR A 142 14.24 2.64 13.41
CA THR A 142 15.44 2.31 12.64
C THR A 142 15.50 3.05 11.31
N CYS A 143 16.70 3.49 10.93
CA CYS A 143 17.00 4.12 9.65
C CYS A 143 16.96 3.13 8.47
N GLU A 144 15.98 3.29 7.59
CA GLU A 144 15.85 2.50 6.37
C GLU A 144 16.90 2.81 5.30
N ILE A 145 17.64 3.93 5.39
CA ILE A 145 18.77 4.19 4.48
C ILE A 145 19.92 3.22 4.81
N GLY A 146 20.17 2.98 6.10
CA GLY A 146 21.24 2.08 6.55
C GLY A 146 20.84 0.60 6.59
N PHE A 147 19.57 0.32 6.91
CA PHE A 147 19.07 -1.05 7.14
C PHE A 147 18.00 -1.48 6.13
N GLY A 148 17.80 -0.71 5.07
CA GLY A 148 16.82 -1.00 4.02
C GLY A 148 17.15 -2.22 3.17
N PRO A 149 16.33 -2.50 2.15
CA PRO A 149 16.48 -3.69 1.33
C PRO A 149 17.73 -3.56 0.45
N TRP A 150 18.69 -4.47 0.65
CA TRP A 150 19.93 -4.43 -0.11
C TRP A 150 19.76 -5.05 -1.50
N GLN A 151 19.84 -4.22 -2.54
CA GLN A 151 19.71 -4.62 -3.95
C GLN A 151 18.49 -5.52 -4.22
N ASN A 152 17.35 -5.25 -3.56
CA ASN A 152 16.11 -5.99 -3.79
C ASN A 152 15.03 -5.02 -4.30
N GLU A 153 14.85 -4.98 -5.62
CA GLU A 153 13.86 -4.13 -6.29
C GLU A 153 12.40 -4.52 -5.97
N ASN A 154 12.17 -5.76 -5.52
CA ASN A 154 10.85 -6.25 -5.14
C ASN A 154 10.44 -5.86 -3.72
N ALA A 155 11.37 -5.30 -2.93
CA ALA A 155 11.13 -4.90 -1.55
C ALA A 155 10.52 -3.51 -1.46
N LYS A 156 9.63 -3.31 -0.48
CA LYS A 156 9.16 -1.97 -0.10
C LYS A 156 9.14 -1.80 1.41
N ILE A 157 9.54 -0.61 1.84
CA ILE A 157 9.49 -0.18 3.23
C ILE A 157 8.18 0.55 3.50
N ILE A 158 7.55 0.19 4.60
CA ILE A 158 6.33 0.81 5.12
C ILE A 158 6.73 1.58 6.38
N LYS A 159 6.51 2.89 6.35
CA LYS A 159 6.89 3.80 7.43
C LYS A 159 5.87 4.92 7.56
N SER A 160 5.83 5.54 8.72
CA SER A 160 5.10 6.78 8.95
C SER A 160 5.99 7.99 8.66
N ASN A 161 5.38 9.16 8.44
CA ASN A 161 6.08 10.40 8.12
C ASN A 161 6.36 11.24 9.39
N PHE A 162 6.60 10.58 10.52
CA PHE A 162 6.96 11.29 11.75
C PHE A 162 8.33 11.94 11.55
N SER A 163 8.43 13.25 11.81
CA SER A 163 9.66 14.03 11.60
C SER A 163 10.84 13.55 12.46
N CYS A 164 10.57 12.93 13.61
CA CYS A 164 11.60 12.34 14.44
C CYS A 164 12.23 11.09 13.82
N ARG A 165 11.64 10.49 12.77
CA ARG A 165 12.18 9.28 12.18
C ARG A 165 13.27 9.58 11.15
N PRO A 166 14.32 8.73 11.10
CA PRO A 166 14.64 7.69 12.08
C PRO A 166 15.29 8.28 13.34
N CYS A 167 14.78 7.93 14.52
CA CYS A 167 15.34 8.44 15.80
C CYS A 167 16.31 7.46 16.46
N SER A 168 16.35 6.20 16.02
CA SER A 168 17.12 5.11 16.65
C SER A 168 16.80 4.86 18.13
N LEU A 169 15.67 5.39 18.63
CA LEU A 169 15.21 5.17 20.00
C LEU A 169 14.56 3.79 20.16
N ASP A 170 14.64 3.25 21.37
CA ASP A 170 14.04 1.96 21.71
C ASP A 170 12.59 2.05 22.20
N GLY A 171 11.89 3.12 21.82
CA GLY A 171 10.50 3.43 22.16
C GLY A 171 10.29 4.94 22.39
N CYS A 172 9.05 5.41 22.23
CA CYS A 172 8.68 6.79 22.48
C CYS A 172 8.53 7.02 23.99
N GLY A 173 9.17 8.07 24.53
CA GLY A 173 9.06 8.44 25.94
C GLY A 173 9.47 7.33 26.93
N GLY A 174 10.38 6.42 26.54
CA GLY A 174 10.81 5.30 27.37
C GLY A 174 9.83 4.12 27.45
N SER A 175 8.71 4.15 26.71
CA SER A 175 7.63 3.15 26.78
C SER A 175 7.96 1.76 26.21
N LYS A 176 9.07 1.62 25.48
CA LYS A 176 9.35 0.47 24.60
C LYS A 176 8.31 0.24 23.48
N VAL A 177 7.46 1.23 23.23
CA VAL A 177 6.48 1.24 22.13
C VAL A 177 6.83 2.41 21.20
N SER A 178 6.88 2.15 19.91
CA SER A 178 7.16 3.19 18.92
C SER A 178 5.86 3.70 18.33
N GLU A 179 5.46 4.92 18.70
CA GLU A 179 4.27 5.57 18.12
C GLU A 179 4.35 5.64 16.60
N CYS A 180 5.54 5.79 16.04
CA CYS A 180 5.73 5.79 14.60
C CYS A 180 5.33 4.47 13.89
N LEU A 181 5.23 3.35 14.61
CA LEU A 181 4.72 2.08 14.12
C LEU A 181 3.23 1.92 14.44
N THR A 182 2.79 2.28 15.65
CA THR A 182 1.38 2.17 16.05
C THR A 182 0.48 3.17 15.31
N SER A 183 1.02 4.33 14.95
CA SER A 183 0.38 5.38 14.13
C SER A 183 0.35 5.10 12.63
N ILE A 184 0.93 3.97 12.18
CA ILE A 184 0.64 3.44 10.84
C ILE A 184 -0.88 3.06 10.72
N SER A 185 -1.65 3.29 11.81
CA SER A 185 -3.11 3.36 11.95
C SER A 185 -3.90 4.27 10.98
N ARG A 186 -3.28 4.95 10.01
CA ARG A 186 -3.99 5.40 8.79
C ARG A 186 -4.28 4.20 7.89
N LEU A 187 -4.97 3.20 8.46
CA LEU A 187 -5.28 1.88 7.93
C LEU A 187 -5.87 1.98 6.52
N ASN A 188 -6.76 2.94 6.26
CA ASN A 188 -7.34 3.11 4.92
C ASN A 188 -6.29 3.46 3.86
N ARG A 189 -5.24 4.24 4.15
CA ARG A 189 -4.20 4.63 3.16
C ARG A 189 -3.18 3.52 2.93
N PHE A 190 -2.78 2.81 3.97
CA PHE A 190 -1.85 1.69 3.87
C PHE A 190 -2.52 0.46 3.21
N LEU A 191 -3.77 0.15 3.58
CA LEU A 191 -4.54 -0.91 2.94
C LEU A 191 -4.92 -0.55 1.49
N THR A 192 -5.22 0.73 1.20
CA THR A 192 -5.37 1.24 -0.18
C THR A 192 -4.06 1.13 -0.97
N TRP A 193 -2.90 1.37 -0.35
CA TRP A 193 -1.60 1.21 -1.00
C TRP A 193 -1.24 -0.27 -1.27
N VAL A 194 -1.50 -1.17 -0.32
CA VAL A 194 -1.36 -2.62 -0.49
C VAL A 194 -2.30 -3.18 -1.56
N ASP A 195 -3.52 -2.64 -1.66
CA ASP A 195 -4.51 -2.93 -2.70
C ASP A 195 -4.10 -2.42 -4.09
N ARG A 196 -3.60 -1.18 -4.18
CA ARG A 196 -3.02 -0.56 -5.39
C ARG A 196 -1.80 -1.34 -5.93
N MET A 197 -1.02 -1.96 -5.04
CA MET A 197 0.20 -2.70 -5.39
C MET A 197 -0.04 -4.07 -6.04
N ASN A 198 -1.22 -4.66 -5.86
CA ASN A 198 -1.59 -5.95 -6.46
C ASN A 198 -2.29 -5.80 -7.82
N SER A 199 -2.41 -4.57 -8.35
CA SER A 199 -3.35 -4.28 -9.42
C SER A 199 -2.85 -3.27 -10.43
N GLN A 200 -1.90 -3.70 -11.26
CA GLN A 200 -1.92 -3.23 -12.64
C GLN A 200 -3.19 -3.76 -13.32
N SER A 201 -4.31 -3.05 -13.11
CA SER A 201 -5.63 -3.11 -13.78
C SER A 201 -6.75 -2.39 -12.97
N MET A 202 -6.55 -2.07 -11.68
CA MET A 202 -7.65 -1.58 -10.81
C MET A 202 -8.04 -0.10 -10.93
N PHE A 203 -7.28 0.76 -11.59
CA PHE A 203 -7.59 2.19 -11.53
C PHE A 203 -8.84 2.58 -12.34
N ARG A 204 -9.13 1.81 -13.41
CA ARG A 204 -10.41 1.88 -14.12
C ARG A 204 -11.57 1.61 -13.15
N SER A 205 -11.50 0.52 -12.40
CA SER A 205 -12.56 0.06 -11.48
C SER A 205 -12.95 1.08 -10.41
N SER A 206 -12.01 1.73 -9.71
CA SER A 206 -12.37 2.63 -8.59
C SER A 206 -13.04 3.93 -9.02
N VAL A 207 -12.59 4.54 -10.12
CA VAL A 207 -13.24 5.72 -10.72
C VAL A 207 -14.60 5.33 -11.30
N TYR A 208 -14.68 4.19 -12.01
CA TYR A 208 -15.95 3.64 -12.51
C TYR A 208 -16.93 3.37 -11.38
N ASN A 209 -16.48 2.78 -10.27
CA ASN A 209 -17.35 2.44 -9.15
C ASN A 209 -17.92 3.67 -8.45
N GLN A 210 -17.19 4.80 -8.38
CA GLN A 210 -17.73 6.03 -7.80
C GLN A 210 -18.79 6.66 -8.70
N PHE A 211 -18.56 6.72 -10.00
CA PHE A 211 -19.57 7.23 -10.94
C PHE A 211 -20.73 6.25 -11.14
N ALA A 212 -20.50 4.94 -11.07
CA ALA A 212 -21.53 3.90 -11.12
C ALA A 212 -22.46 3.97 -9.89
N LYS A 213 -21.94 4.29 -8.70
CA LYS A 213 -22.75 4.58 -7.50
C LYS A 213 -23.66 5.81 -7.68
N LEU A 214 -23.33 6.71 -8.59
CA LEU A 214 -24.15 7.85 -8.99
C LEU A 214 -25.02 7.57 -10.22
N GLY A 215 -24.98 6.34 -10.75
CA GLY A 215 -25.79 5.89 -11.88
C GLY A 215 -25.20 6.22 -13.26
N TYR A 216 -23.90 6.49 -13.37
CA TYR A 216 -23.19 6.63 -14.65
C TYR A 216 -22.40 5.37 -14.98
N ARG A 217 -22.53 4.85 -16.20
CA ARG A 217 -21.77 3.71 -16.71
C ARG A 217 -20.75 4.21 -17.73
N LEU A 218 -19.67 4.77 -17.21
CA LEU A 218 -18.58 5.24 -18.06
C LEU A 218 -17.84 3.99 -18.59
N ASP A 219 -17.63 3.88 -19.89
CA ASP A 219 -16.76 2.87 -20.52
C ASP A 219 -16.00 3.59 -21.62
N TRP A 220 -14.67 3.44 -21.60
CA TRP A 220 -13.78 4.16 -22.51
C TRP A 220 -13.43 3.34 -23.75
N ASP A 221 -13.60 2.01 -23.68
CA ASP A 221 -13.27 1.10 -24.77
C ASP A 221 -14.50 0.86 -25.69
N ASN A 222 -15.69 1.28 -25.24
CA ASN A 222 -16.93 1.24 -26.02
C ASN A 222 -17.37 2.66 -26.46
N LYS A 223 -17.21 2.96 -27.76
CA LYS A 223 -17.58 4.26 -28.37
C LYS A 223 -19.08 4.60 -28.26
N ASP A 224 -19.95 3.62 -27.98
CA ASP A 224 -21.39 3.86 -27.78
C ASP A 224 -21.74 4.47 -26.40
N ASN A 225 -20.78 4.53 -25.47
CA ASN A 225 -20.98 5.05 -24.10
C ASN A 225 -20.78 6.57 -23.94
N LEU A 226 -20.70 7.31 -25.05
CA LEU A 226 -20.67 8.78 -25.11
C LEU A 226 -21.83 9.46 -24.36
N LYS A 227 -22.95 8.75 -24.13
CA LYS A 227 -24.15 9.30 -23.46
C LYS A 227 -23.90 9.58 -21.99
N ASP A 228 -23.23 8.68 -21.26
CA ASP A 228 -22.98 8.88 -19.83
C ASP A 228 -21.87 9.90 -19.57
N PHE A 229 -20.88 10.03 -20.45
CA PHE A 229 -19.92 11.14 -20.41
C PHE A 229 -20.59 12.50 -20.66
N LYS A 230 -21.53 12.57 -21.62
CA LYS A 230 -22.31 13.79 -21.86
C LYS A 230 -23.21 14.13 -20.67
N ARG A 231 -23.85 13.12 -20.07
CA ARG A 231 -24.71 13.28 -18.89
C ARG A 231 -23.91 13.75 -17.69
N LEU A 232 -22.79 13.10 -17.37
CA LEU A 232 -21.90 13.51 -16.28
C LEU A 232 -21.41 14.95 -16.49
N GLY A 233 -20.95 15.29 -17.69
CA GLY A 233 -20.52 16.66 -18.00
C GLY A 233 -21.65 17.70 -17.88
N GLN A 234 -22.89 17.33 -18.25
CA GLN A 234 -24.05 18.19 -18.06
C GLN A 234 -24.39 18.39 -16.57
N ASP A 235 -24.28 17.33 -15.76
CA ASP A 235 -24.53 17.38 -14.32
C ASP A 235 -23.44 18.20 -13.59
N MET A 236 -22.18 18.11 -14.02
CA MET A 236 -21.09 18.97 -13.55
C MET A 236 -21.32 20.44 -13.90
N ALA A 237 -21.81 20.73 -15.11
CA ALA A 237 -22.17 22.09 -15.52
C ALA A 237 -23.35 22.66 -14.73
N LYS A 238 -24.34 21.81 -14.39
CA LYS A 238 -25.47 22.19 -13.53
C LYS A 238 -25.00 22.50 -12.11
N LEU A 239 -24.17 21.63 -11.54
CA LEU A 239 -23.57 21.80 -10.22
C LEU A 239 -22.85 23.15 -10.09
N ASN A 240 -22.00 23.48 -11.07
CA ASN A 240 -21.30 24.77 -11.12
C ASN A 240 -22.26 25.96 -11.22
N ARG A 241 -23.29 25.85 -12.07
CA ARG A 241 -24.25 26.93 -12.24
C ARG A 241 -25.06 27.19 -10.98
N GLU A 242 -25.46 26.14 -10.27
CA GLU A 242 -26.20 26.25 -9.01
C GLU A 242 -25.35 26.97 -7.95
N ALA A 243 -24.07 26.65 -7.83
CA ALA A 243 -23.14 27.36 -6.95
C ALA A 243 -22.97 28.84 -7.30
N VAL A 244 -22.79 29.16 -8.59
CA VAL A 244 -22.69 30.55 -9.08
C VAL A 244 -23.97 31.33 -8.82
N ASN A 245 -25.13 30.69 -9.05
CA ASN A 245 -26.44 31.29 -8.78
C ASN A 245 -26.63 31.58 -7.29
N GLY A 246 -26.21 30.68 -6.40
CA GLY A 246 -26.20 30.90 -4.96
C GLY A 246 -25.34 32.10 -4.56
N ARG A 247 -24.07 32.09 -5.00
CA ARG A 247 -23.08 33.15 -4.73
C ARG A 247 -23.55 34.54 -5.16
N TYR A 248 -24.14 34.66 -6.35
CA TYR A 248 -24.55 35.95 -6.92
C TYR A 248 -26.05 36.22 -6.83
N LYS A 249 -26.83 35.35 -6.17
CA LYS A 249 -28.30 35.43 -6.08
C LYS A 249 -28.98 35.55 -7.46
N GLN A 250 -28.49 34.79 -8.44
CA GLN A 250 -29.02 34.76 -9.82
C GLN A 250 -29.81 33.48 -10.08
N THR A 251 -30.61 33.46 -11.15
CA THR A 251 -31.42 32.30 -11.56
C THR A 251 -31.14 31.87 -13.00
N LYS A 252 -29.86 31.89 -13.41
CA LYS A 252 -29.46 31.49 -14.76
C LYS A 252 -29.42 29.98 -14.89
N LYS A 253 -29.93 29.43 -16.01
CA LYS A 253 -29.84 27.99 -16.30
C LYS A 253 -28.42 27.63 -16.78
N ALA A 254 -28.03 26.37 -16.55
CA ALA A 254 -26.77 25.86 -17.07
C ALA A 254 -26.85 25.72 -18.59
N GLU A 255 -25.78 26.08 -19.28
CA GLU A 255 -25.66 25.86 -20.71
C GLU A 255 -25.54 24.37 -21.02
N LYS A 256 -25.86 24.00 -22.27
CA LYS A 256 -25.82 22.61 -22.71
C LYS A 256 -24.37 22.16 -22.91
N PHE A 257 -23.94 21.14 -22.18
CA PHE A 257 -22.59 20.59 -22.26
C PHE A 257 -22.41 19.74 -23.53
N LYS A 258 -21.32 19.97 -24.28
CA LYS A 258 -20.95 19.19 -25.46
C LYS A 258 -19.60 18.52 -25.22
N PHE A 259 -19.63 17.21 -24.95
CA PHE A 259 -18.42 16.41 -24.77
C PHE A 259 -17.57 16.36 -26.05
N LYS A 260 -16.25 16.56 -25.89
CA LYS A 260 -15.21 16.34 -26.90
C LYS A 260 -14.08 15.55 -26.25
N ASN A 261 -13.50 14.61 -27.00
CA ASN A 261 -12.33 13.86 -26.52
C ASN A 261 -11.07 14.66 -26.87
N GLU A 262 -10.25 14.95 -25.88
CA GLU A 262 -9.03 15.77 -26.01
C GLU A 262 -7.91 15.13 -25.21
N THR A 263 -6.69 15.12 -25.77
CA THR A 263 -5.51 14.64 -25.06
C THR A 263 -4.96 15.76 -24.18
N VAL A 264 -4.95 15.55 -22.86
CA VAL A 264 -4.55 16.55 -21.86
C VAL A 264 -3.60 15.94 -20.83
N LYS A 265 -2.69 16.74 -20.27
CA LYS A 265 -1.77 16.29 -19.20
C LYS A 265 -2.48 16.20 -17.85
N ASP A 266 -2.06 15.28 -16.98
CA ASP A 266 -2.64 15.07 -15.64
C ASP A 266 -2.74 16.38 -14.83
N VAL A 267 -1.69 17.21 -14.86
CA VAL A 267 -1.66 18.53 -14.19
C VAL A 267 -2.73 19.50 -14.72
N GLN A 268 -3.03 19.45 -16.02
CA GLN A 268 -4.09 20.29 -16.60
C GLN A 268 -5.46 19.81 -16.12
N VAL A 269 -5.68 18.49 -16.06
CA VAL A 269 -6.91 17.90 -15.51
C VAL A 269 -7.11 18.29 -14.04
N LEU A 270 -6.05 18.20 -13.23
CA LEU A 270 -6.11 18.63 -11.82
C LEU A 270 -6.52 20.10 -11.71
N LYS A 271 -5.83 21.00 -12.41
CA LYS A 271 -6.14 22.44 -12.36
C LYS A 271 -7.58 22.72 -12.77
N SER A 272 -8.06 22.09 -13.85
CA SER A 272 -9.45 22.24 -14.28
C SER A 272 -10.45 21.77 -13.24
N LEU A 273 -10.21 20.61 -12.60
CA LEU A 273 -11.08 20.08 -11.55
C LEU A 273 -11.03 20.94 -10.28
N GLN A 274 -9.87 21.46 -9.89
CA GLN A 274 -9.72 22.36 -8.74
C GLN A 274 -10.47 23.67 -8.95
N CYS A 275 -10.35 24.27 -10.13
CA CYS A 275 -11.12 25.46 -10.49
C CYS A 275 -12.62 25.20 -10.40
N LEU A 276 -13.10 24.08 -10.95
CA LEU A 276 -14.50 23.70 -10.86
C LEU A 276 -14.96 23.54 -9.39
N LEU A 277 -14.20 22.81 -8.58
CA LEU A 277 -14.54 22.56 -7.18
C LEU A 277 -14.54 23.84 -6.34
N TYR A 278 -13.62 24.77 -6.61
CA TYR A 278 -13.59 26.09 -5.96
C TYR A 278 -14.81 26.94 -6.32
N GLN A 279 -15.25 26.88 -7.58
CA GLN A 279 -16.48 27.57 -8.00
C GLN A 279 -17.73 26.93 -7.42
N CYS A 280 -17.69 25.63 -7.12
CA CYS A 280 -18.79 24.86 -6.54
C CYS A 280 -18.83 24.86 -5.00
N ASP A 281 -17.87 25.46 -4.31
CA ASP A 281 -17.78 25.44 -2.84
C ASP A 281 -18.66 26.55 -2.23
N GLU A 282 -19.97 26.46 -2.46
CA GLU A 282 -20.96 27.47 -2.08
C GLU A 282 -22.25 26.80 -1.57
N ASP A 283 -22.89 27.43 -0.58
CA ASP A 283 -24.16 26.99 0.01
C ASP A 283 -24.19 25.48 0.34
N SER A 284 -25.19 24.76 -0.18
CA SER A 284 -25.38 23.31 0.03
C SER A 284 -24.71 22.44 -1.02
N ILE A 285 -24.03 23.03 -2.00
CA ILE A 285 -23.35 22.30 -3.08
C ILE A 285 -22.27 21.33 -2.56
N PRO A 286 -21.47 21.67 -1.53
CA PRO A 286 -20.53 20.74 -0.89
C PRO A 286 -21.20 19.45 -0.39
N GLU A 287 -22.49 19.49 -0.03
CA GLU A 287 -23.20 18.34 0.50
C GLU A 287 -23.68 17.35 -0.55
N THR A 288 -23.69 17.77 -1.82
CA THR A 288 -24.15 16.95 -2.94
C THR A 288 -23.25 15.75 -3.18
N LYS A 289 -23.85 14.62 -3.60
CA LYS A 289 -23.12 13.38 -3.87
C LYS A 289 -22.09 13.56 -5.00
N LEU A 290 -22.41 14.36 -6.02
CA LEU A 290 -21.52 14.61 -7.14
C LEU A 290 -20.30 15.46 -6.71
N PHE A 291 -20.49 16.53 -5.94
CA PHE A 291 -19.38 17.32 -5.41
C PHE A 291 -18.43 16.47 -4.55
N LYS A 292 -18.98 15.68 -3.63
CA LYS A 292 -18.20 14.77 -2.78
C LYS A 292 -17.40 13.75 -3.59
N ALA A 293 -17.98 13.21 -4.66
CA ALA A 293 -17.27 12.30 -5.58
C ALA A 293 -16.14 13.02 -6.34
N LEU A 294 -16.38 14.24 -6.84
CA LEU A 294 -15.38 15.04 -7.54
C LEU A 294 -14.23 15.45 -6.60
N LYS A 295 -14.51 15.77 -5.33
CA LYS A 295 -13.49 16.03 -4.30
C LYS A 295 -12.60 14.83 -4.03
N LEU A 296 -13.19 13.64 -3.97
CA LEU A 296 -12.43 12.40 -3.82
C LEU A 296 -11.48 12.17 -5.00
N ILE A 297 -11.98 12.41 -6.23
CA ILE A 297 -11.21 12.30 -7.46
C ILE A 297 -10.09 13.35 -7.54
N GLU A 298 -10.34 14.58 -7.08
CA GLU A 298 -9.31 15.64 -6.96
C GLU A 298 -8.12 15.14 -6.14
N GLY A 299 -8.38 14.48 -5.01
CA GLY A 299 -7.33 13.86 -4.18
C GLY A 299 -6.54 12.81 -4.94
N TRP A 300 -7.22 11.93 -5.68
CA TRP A 300 -6.56 10.88 -6.46
C TRP A 300 -5.67 11.43 -7.57
N ILE A 301 -6.09 12.48 -8.26
CA ILE A 301 -5.29 13.09 -9.34
C ILE A 301 -4.05 13.79 -8.76
N LYS A 302 -4.16 14.45 -7.59
CA LYS A 302 -3.00 15.02 -6.88
C LYS A 302 -1.97 13.95 -6.55
N ASP A 303 -2.41 12.84 -5.97
CA ASP A 303 -1.53 11.73 -5.63
C ASP A 303 -0.80 11.21 -6.88
N ILE A 304 -1.50 11.06 -8.01
CA ILE A 304 -0.90 10.61 -9.29
C ILE A 304 0.17 11.57 -9.79
N ILE A 305 -0.10 12.87 -9.79
CA ILE A 305 0.85 13.89 -10.27
C ILE A 305 2.08 13.90 -9.39
N ILE A 306 1.88 13.86 -8.07
CA ILE A 306 2.95 13.85 -7.08
C ILE A 306 3.82 12.60 -7.23
N GLU A 307 3.21 11.42 -7.39
CA GLU A 307 3.93 10.16 -7.56
C GLU A 307 4.72 10.09 -8.88
N ARG A 308 4.21 10.72 -9.95
CA ARG A 308 4.83 10.71 -11.28
C ARG A 308 5.85 11.80 -11.49
N GLU A 309 5.83 12.86 -10.69
CA GLU A 309 6.78 13.96 -10.86
C GLU A 309 8.17 13.55 -10.39
N THR A 310 9.13 13.61 -11.31
CA THR A 310 10.51 13.24 -11.02
C THR A 310 11.14 14.19 -10.02
N ASP A 311 10.71 15.46 -10.01
CA ASP A 311 11.25 16.46 -9.11
C ASP A 311 10.71 16.29 -7.68
N TYR A 312 9.49 15.78 -7.51
CA TYR A 312 8.98 15.39 -6.19
C TYR A 312 9.81 14.28 -5.56
N ASN A 313 10.26 13.30 -6.36
CA ASN A 313 11.10 12.21 -5.89
C ASN A 313 12.57 12.62 -5.64
N LYS A 314 13.02 13.73 -6.21
CA LYS A 314 14.39 14.26 -6.09
C LYS A 314 14.54 15.33 -5.01
N MET A 315 13.44 15.96 -4.58
CA MET A 315 13.46 16.95 -3.52
C MET A 315 13.72 16.24 -2.19
N GLU A 316 14.82 16.63 -1.53
CA GLU A 316 15.03 16.28 -0.13
C GLU A 316 13.93 16.93 0.72
N TRP A 317 13.35 16.15 1.62
CA TRP A 317 12.41 16.70 2.59
C TRP A 317 13.23 17.53 3.57
N GLY A 318 13.10 18.85 3.48
CA GLY A 318 13.80 19.81 4.34
C GLY A 318 13.56 19.61 5.83
#